data_AF-A0A1I6HTP7-F1
#
_entry.id   AF-A0A1I6HTP7-F1
#
_cell.length_a   1.000
_cell.length_b   1.000
_cell.length_c   1.000
_cell.angle_alpha   90.00
_cell.angle_beta   90.00
_cell.angle_gamma   90.00
#
_symmetry.space_group_name_H-M   'P 1'
#
loop_
_entity.id
_entity.type
_entity.pdbx_description
1 polymer ?
#
loop_
_entity_poly.entity_id
_entity_poly.type
_entity_poly.pdbx_seq_one_letter_code
_entity_poly.pdbx_strand_id
1 'polypeptide(L)'
;MRDEVLERWVKQPAAAPIVQYLRDAEKESAWELLGRRGRVLDLASEVNVTRGLDAERVTRLDFAEGASESARDALGDDVDEYAWTDPEAPTLPFPDDHFDGAVSIGPYDWRFLDVERLTAEVRRVVGSEGRFVFSVPTPRSPYFAGGKHRMRYYDPDEARRLFAPRWQLADYDLVYQLPQRVHAHAGHLPWSVQGPFVDLSERLSERLSARDAWEDASYLVLAVEPFDYDAHLDAALDCLFRPTRENGFWDGANERLLRALDYRVDADGEQIVEWTPNDENQWRYATFALAGLLQWRVSDRGTDAYDERLRSQLAHFREAVSDETTREEMPSYGLGPLVAAFSLASDVFDSDDESGDHLAVARDLQAYTADRFDFSNSEDSLLLYGWTYLYERDPTDALRDDVVRAMDAVVDRQDGWETLFLFDNPTTRRHQNQMYTLWGLARAIEVTGLTGYLENVERVLDYTVENRMRDDGAFLWEDPTRRMLVGNELRHRLRGERSPPHWELLYECHQTFFVNAVAHYYAAGGEKNYDREVGDAMGWIYDDSDGPSLVDQSGLGVPTRFQTADGRIDVPGQTFKGAYEVGSYVAALTHLVTGTAER
;
A
#
# COMPACT_ATOMS: atom_id res chain seq x y z
N MET A 1 33.29 -8.76 -19.11
CA MET A 1 32.13 -8.26 -19.87
C MET A 1 31.17 -7.45 -19.02
N ARG A 2 30.63 -7.95 -17.89
CA ARG A 2 29.79 -7.14 -16.98
C ARG A 2 30.58 -5.97 -16.38
N ASP A 3 31.69 -6.25 -15.71
CA ASP A 3 32.50 -5.22 -15.05
C ASP A 3 33.08 -4.21 -16.06
N GLU A 4 33.46 -4.67 -17.26
CA GLU A 4 33.86 -3.79 -18.37
C GLU A 4 32.71 -2.88 -18.87
N VAL A 5 31.45 -3.31 -18.75
CA VAL A 5 30.30 -2.45 -19.05
C VAL A 5 30.16 -1.39 -17.96
N LEU A 6 30.27 -1.78 -16.70
CA LEU A 6 30.19 -0.89 -15.54
C LEU A 6 31.31 0.16 -15.54
N GLU A 7 32.56 -0.23 -15.76
CA GLU A 7 33.69 0.70 -15.87
C GLU A 7 33.52 1.70 -17.02
N ARG A 8 33.05 1.25 -18.19
CA ARG A 8 32.80 2.14 -19.33
C ARG A 8 31.58 3.05 -19.11
N TRP A 9 30.65 2.64 -18.26
CA TRP A 9 29.45 3.43 -17.95
C TRP A 9 29.82 4.70 -17.16
N VAL A 10 30.76 4.58 -16.21
CA VAL A 10 31.22 5.67 -15.34
C VAL A 10 31.52 6.94 -16.15
N LYS A 11 32.32 6.82 -17.21
CA LYS A 11 32.74 7.96 -18.03
C LYS A 11 32.43 7.71 -19.49
N GLN A 12 31.33 8.29 -19.95
CA GLN A 12 30.90 8.11 -21.34
C GLN A 12 31.59 9.12 -22.26
N PRO A 13 32.04 8.71 -23.45
CA PRO A 13 32.60 9.64 -24.42
C PRO A 13 31.51 10.58 -24.96
N ALA A 14 31.93 11.76 -25.42
CA ALA A 14 31.07 12.71 -26.11
C ALA A 14 30.34 12.02 -27.27
N ALA A 15 29.02 12.19 -27.32
CA ALA A 15 28.17 11.64 -28.36
C ALA A 15 27.72 12.72 -29.35
N ALA A 16 27.12 12.30 -30.46
CA ALA A 16 26.45 13.23 -31.37
C ALA A 16 25.31 13.97 -30.63
N PRO A 17 24.99 15.23 -30.96
CA PRO A 17 24.02 16.05 -30.23
C PRO A 17 22.69 15.35 -29.91
N ILE A 18 22.13 14.58 -30.83
CA ILE A 18 20.85 13.89 -30.59
C ILE A 18 20.92 12.79 -29.51
N VAL A 19 22.08 12.12 -29.38
CA VAL A 19 22.32 11.11 -28.35
C VAL A 19 22.70 11.80 -27.03
N GLN A 20 23.48 12.86 -27.11
CA GLN A 20 23.89 13.64 -25.96
C GLN A 20 22.70 14.31 -25.26
N TYR A 21 21.71 14.77 -26.04
CA TYR A 21 20.46 15.34 -25.52
C TYR A 21 19.75 14.42 -24.52
N LEU A 22 19.65 13.10 -24.76
CA LEU A 22 19.04 12.19 -23.79
C LEU A 22 19.76 12.27 -22.44
N ARG A 23 21.09 12.17 -22.47
CA ARG A 23 21.93 12.18 -21.27
C ARG A 23 21.81 13.50 -20.53
N ASP A 24 21.72 14.60 -21.27
CA ASP A 24 21.57 15.93 -20.69
C ASP A 24 20.18 16.11 -20.07
N ALA A 25 19.11 15.66 -20.75
CA ALA A 25 17.75 15.71 -20.24
C ALA A 25 17.57 14.89 -18.94
N GLU A 26 17.99 13.61 -18.92
CA GLU A 26 17.87 12.80 -17.71
C GLU A 26 18.66 13.39 -16.53
N LYS A 27 19.85 13.91 -16.81
CA LYS A 27 20.74 14.54 -15.82
C LYS A 27 20.15 15.84 -15.27
N GLU A 28 19.64 16.71 -16.14
CA GLU A 28 19.06 18.00 -15.75
C GLU A 28 17.78 17.79 -14.94
N SER A 29 16.89 16.89 -15.39
CA SER A 29 15.72 16.47 -14.61
C SER A 29 16.14 15.88 -13.26
N ALA A 30 17.18 15.06 -13.20
CA ALA A 30 17.63 14.48 -11.94
C ALA A 30 18.06 15.55 -10.92
N TRP A 31 18.76 16.59 -11.36
CA TRP A 31 19.18 17.69 -10.49
C TRP A 31 18.00 18.55 -10.03
N GLU A 32 17.08 18.88 -10.94
CA GLU A 32 15.90 19.67 -10.62
C GLU A 32 15.00 18.94 -9.61
N LEU A 33 14.68 17.67 -9.91
CA LEU A 33 13.80 16.84 -9.09
C LEU A 33 14.41 16.53 -7.72
N LEU A 34 15.72 16.27 -7.64
CA LEU A 34 16.38 16.00 -6.36
C LEU A 34 16.45 17.28 -5.50
N GLY A 35 16.75 18.42 -6.14
CA GLY A 35 16.97 19.69 -5.48
C GLY A 35 18.23 19.70 -4.59
N ARG A 36 18.36 20.76 -3.77
CA ARG A 36 19.46 20.89 -2.81
C ARG A 36 19.27 19.95 -1.63
N ARG A 37 20.30 19.19 -1.26
CA ARG A 37 20.29 18.23 -0.14
C ARG A 37 21.54 18.34 0.74
N GLY A 38 21.50 17.74 1.93
CA GLY A 38 22.64 17.71 2.83
C GLY A 38 23.61 16.58 2.46
N ARG A 39 23.12 15.34 2.41
CA ARG A 39 23.88 14.11 2.18
C ARG A 39 23.24 13.28 1.07
N VAL A 40 23.86 13.29 -0.10
CA VAL A 40 23.35 12.57 -1.28
C VAL A 40 24.13 11.29 -1.53
N LEU A 41 23.40 10.20 -1.76
CA LEU A 41 23.93 8.96 -2.32
C LEU A 41 23.75 8.94 -3.83
N ASP A 42 24.84 8.90 -4.59
CA ASP A 42 24.81 8.62 -6.03
C ASP A 42 25.11 7.14 -6.29
N LEU A 43 24.15 6.46 -6.91
CA LEU A 43 24.19 5.05 -7.25
C LEU A 43 24.56 4.89 -8.72
N ALA A 44 25.85 4.75 -8.99
CA ALA A 44 26.40 4.37 -10.28
C ALA A 44 25.96 5.21 -11.50
N SER A 45 25.49 6.46 -11.33
CA SER A 45 25.17 7.38 -12.43
C SER A 45 26.39 7.71 -13.31
N GLU A 46 26.23 8.30 -14.49
CA GLU A 46 27.39 8.81 -15.23
C GLU A 46 28.04 9.99 -14.47
N VAL A 47 29.38 10.13 -14.53
CA VAL A 47 30.12 11.11 -13.69
C VAL A 47 29.64 12.56 -13.80
N ASN A 48 29.06 12.97 -14.92
CA ASN A 48 28.55 14.34 -15.03
C ASN A 48 27.28 14.54 -14.23
N VAL A 49 26.46 13.50 -13.99
CA VAL A 49 25.35 13.57 -13.04
C VAL A 49 25.88 13.88 -11.65
N THR A 50 26.89 13.14 -11.20
CA THR A 50 27.50 13.31 -9.87
C THR A 50 28.06 14.72 -9.67
N ARG A 51 28.78 15.26 -10.66
CA ARG A 51 29.41 16.59 -10.56
C ARG A 51 28.43 17.74 -10.39
N GLY A 52 27.18 17.58 -10.83
CA GLY A 52 26.20 18.65 -10.77
C GLY A 52 25.24 18.58 -9.59
N LEU A 53 25.40 17.61 -8.69
CA LEU A 53 24.55 17.50 -7.49
C LEU A 53 24.80 18.69 -6.56
N ASP A 54 23.73 19.41 -6.18
CA ASP A 54 23.81 20.47 -5.16
C ASP A 54 23.66 19.83 -3.77
N ALA A 55 24.77 19.33 -3.23
CA ALA A 55 24.83 18.69 -1.93
C ALA A 55 25.98 19.21 -1.06
N GLU A 56 25.83 19.17 0.27
CA GLU A 56 26.94 19.45 1.18
C GLU A 56 27.93 18.28 1.24
N ARG A 57 27.43 17.06 1.05
CA ARG A 57 28.23 15.84 0.93
C ARG A 57 27.67 14.89 -0.12
N VAL A 58 28.56 14.30 -0.90
CA VAL A 58 28.23 13.29 -1.92
C VAL A 58 28.97 11.99 -1.61
N THR A 59 28.21 10.91 -1.45
CA THR A 59 28.74 9.55 -1.41
C THR A 59 28.42 8.86 -2.72
N ARG A 60 29.42 8.26 -3.35
CA ARG A 60 29.29 7.51 -4.60
C ARG A 60 29.37 6.02 -4.33
N LEU A 61 28.38 5.26 -4.78
CA LEU A 61 28.41 3.80 -4.77
C LEU A 61 28.30 3.27 -6.20
N ASP A 62 29.24 2.41 -6.58
CA ASP A 62 29.26 1.75 -7.89
C ASP A 62 29.03 0.23 -7.77
N PHE A 63 28.66 -0.42 -8.87
CA PHE A 63 28.37 -1.86 -8.88
C PHE A 63 29.57 -2.76 -9.23
N ALA A 64 30.79 -2.20 -9.16
CA ALA A 64 32.03 -2.95 -9.32
C ALA A 64 33.18 -2.14 -8.72
N GLU A 65 34.18 -2.82 -8.16
CA GLU A 65 35.39 -2.19 -7.63
C GLU A 65 36.08 -1.32 -8.71
N GLY A 66 36.30 -1.87 -9.90
CA GLY A 66 36.93 -1.14 -11.01
C GLY A 66 36.12 0.08 -11.49
N ALA A 67 34.79 0.03 -11.40
CA ALA A 67 33.93 1.18 -11.71
C ALA A 67 34.08 2.27 -10.63
N SER A 68 34.11 1.89 -9.36
CA SER A 68 34.37 2.80 -8.24
C SER A 68 35.75 3.47 -8.34
N GLU A 69 36.79 2.70 -8.71
CA GLU A 69 38.13 3.23 -8.98
C GLU A 69 38.13 4.23 -10.16
N SER A 70 37.44 3.88 -11.25
CA SER A 70 37.30 4.76 -12.41
C SER A 70 36.55 6.05 -12.07
N ALA A 71 35.55 5.98 -11.19
CA ALA A 71 34.79 7.13 -10.72
C ALA A 71 35.68 8.02 -9.85
N ARG A 72 36.48 7.43 -8.96
CA ARG A 72 37.47 8.15 -8.13
C ARG A 72 38.50 8.90 -8.98
N ASP A 73 39.02 8.27 -10.03
CA ASP A 73 39.95 8.92 -10.95
C ASP A 73 39.32 10.09 -11.72
N ALA A 74 38.01 10.01 -12.01
CA ALA A 74 37.30 11.03 -12.78
C ALA A 74 36.78 12.20 -11.92
N LEU A 75 36.31 11.92 -10.71
CA LEU A 75 35.61 12.87 -9.84
C LEU A 75 36.52 13.44 -8.74
N GLY A 76 37.51 12.69 -8.28
CA GLY A 76 38.46 13.16 -7.27
C GLY A 76 37.77 13.70 -6.01
N ASP A 77 38.07 14.94 -5.66
CA ASP A 77 37.56 15.60 -4.44
C ASP A 77 36.12 16.14 -4.60
N ASP A 78 35.46 15.95 -5.76
CA ASP A 78 34.04 16.29 -5.95
C ASP A 78 33.10 15.33 -5.18
N VAL A 79 33.63 14.23 -4.62
CA VAL A 79 32.90 13.21 -3.86
C VAL A 79 33.65 12.92 -2.56
N ASP A 80 32.91 12.86 -1.45
CA ASP A 80 33.49 12.65 -0.11
C ASP A 80 33.85 11.19 0.16
N GLU A 81 33.04 10.25 -0.35
CA GLU A 81 33.21 8.82 -0.09
C GLU A 81 32.88 7.97 -1.33
N TYR A 82 33.66 6.91 -1.54
CA TYR A 82 33.46 5.95 -2.61
C TYR A 82 33.28 4.55 -2.04
N ALA A 83 32.21 3.88 -2.43
CA ALA A 83 31.89 2.51 -2.09
C ALA A 83 31.55 1.69 -3.34
N TRP A 84 31.42 0.38 -3.17
CA TRP A 84 30.87 -0.49 -4.20
C TRP A 84 30.08 -1.67 -3.60
N THR A 85 29.20 -2.26 -4.40
CA THR A 85 28.42 -3.47 -4.05
C THR A 85 28.23 -4.39 -5.26
N ASP A 86 27.82 -5.64 -5.05
CA ASP A 86 27.50 -6.57 -6.14
C ASP A 86 26.13 -6.23 -6.75
N PRO A 87 26.00 -5.99 -8.07
CA PRO A 87 24.72 -5.66 -8.69
C PRO A 87 23.72 -6.82 -8.64
N GLU A 88 24.15 -8.06 -8.50
CA GLU A 88 23.24 -9.22 -8.48
C GLU A 88 22.69 -9.52 -7.07
N ALA A 89 23.24 -8.87 -6.04
CA ALA A 89 22.80 -8.98 -4.66
C ALA A 89 23.16 -7.71 -3.87
N PRO A 90 22.67 -6.53 -4.30
CA PRO A 90 23.10 -5.26 -3.76
C PRO A 90 22.80 -5.19 -2.26
N THR A 91 23.81 -4.78 -1.50
CA THR A 91 23.69 -4.45 -0.08
C THR A 91 24.47 -3.17 0.13
N LEU A 92 23.78 -2.11 0.53
CA LEU A 92 24.37 -0.80 0.70
C LEU A 92 25.07 -0.75 2.07
N PRO A 93 26.38 -0.46 2.13
CA PRO A 93 27.18 -0.55 3.36
C PRO A 93 26.96 0.66 4.29
N PHE A 94 25.75 1.21 4.30
CA PHE A 94 25.38 2.41 5.04
C PHE A 94 24.31 2.08 6.09
N PRO A 95 24.31 2.78 7.24
CA PRO A 95 23.24 2.69 8.22
C PRO A 95 21.88 3.11 7.65
N ASP A 96 20.83 2.77 8.38
CA ASP A 96 19.47 3.23 8.08
C ASP A 96 19.39 4.76 8.21
N ASP A 97 18.54 5.40 7.41
CA ASP A 97 18.29 6.85 7.39
C ASP A 97 19.57 7.72 7.27
N HIS A 98 20.61 7.20 6.60
CA HIS A 98 21.89 7.88 6.45
C HIS A 98 21.86 9.06 5.48
N PHE A 99 21.01 9.02 4.45
CA PHE A 99 20.94 10.01 3.38
C PHE A 99 19.61 10.78 3.40
N ASP A 100 19.64 12.04 3.00
CA ASP A 100 18.44 12.85 2.75
C ASP A 100 18.12 12.98 1.24
N GLY A 101 18.97 12.39 0.39
CA GLY A 101 18.71 12.24 -1.04
C GLY A 101 19.48 11.08 -1.65
N ALA A 102 18.93 10.48 -2.70
CA ALA A 102 19.62 9.50 -3.53
C ALA A 102 19.35 9.74 -5.02
N VAL A 103 20.29 9.36 -5.87
CA VAL A 103 20.16 9.47 -7.33
C VAL A 103 20.71 8.23 -8.06
N SER A 104 20.02 7.76 -9.10
CA SER A 104 20.42 6.61 -9.93
C SER A 104 19.98 6.80 -11.39
N ILE A 105 20.81 7.41 -12.22
CA ILE A 105 20.45 7.72 -13.62
C ILE A 105 21.10 6.72 -14.59
N GLY A 106 20.28 5.81 -15.13
CA GLY A 106 20.65 4.78 -16.12
C GLY A 106 20.94 3.35 -15.61
N PRO A 107 21.34 3.07 -14.35
CA PRO A 107 21.56 1.70 -13.89
C PRO A 107 20.35 0.77 -13.94
N TYR A 108 19.13 1.29 -13.76
CA TYR A 108 17.91 0.49 -13.70
C TYR A 108 17.62 -0.24 -15.03
N ASP A 109 18.25 0.19 -16.12
CA ASP A 109 18.26 -0.46 -17.43
C ASP A 109 18.91 -1.85 -17.43
N TRP A 110 19.79 -2.17 -16.47
CA TRP A 110 20.65 -3.35 -16.58
C TRP A 110 19.97 -4.63 -16.12
N ARG A 111 19.83 -5.61 -17.01
CA ARG A 111 19.22 -6.92 -16.70
C ARG A 111 19.93 -7.74 -15.61
N PHE A 112 21.19 -7.46 -15.31
CA PHE A 112 21.94 -8.14 -14.24
C PHE A 112 21.84 -7.44 -12.89
N LEU A 113 21.27 -6.23 -12.83
CA LEU A 113 21.04 -5.52 -11.57
C LEU A 113 19.78 -6.09 -10.91
N ASP A 114 19.86 -6.47 -9.64
CA ASP A 114 18.69 -6.76 -8.82
C ASP A 114 18.06 -5.44 -8.36
N VAL A 115 17.10 -4.95 -9.16
CA VAL A 115 16.49 -3.62 -8.99
C VAL A 115 15.58 -3.58 -7.77
N GLU A 116 14.84 -4.65 -7.51
CA GLU A 116 13.92 -4.75 -6.38
C GLU A 116 14.71 -4.65 -5.06
N ARG A 117 15.74 -5.48 -4.92
CA ARG A 117 16.62 -5.43 -3.75
C ARG A 117 17.37 -4.09 -3.62
N LEU A 118 17.80 -3.50 -4.75
CA LEU A 118 18.43 -2.17 -4.71
C LEU A 118 17.43 -1.13 -4.20
N THR A 119 16.22 -1.06 -4.74
CA THR A 119 15.21 -0.07 -4.31
C THR A 119 14.84 -0.25 -2.83
N ALA A 120 14.74 -1.48 -2.33
CA ALA A 120 14.54 -1.77 -0.91
C ALA A 120 15.71 -1.27 -0.04
N GLU A 121 16.95 -1.51 -0.46
CA GLU A 121 18.13 -0.99 0.25
C GLU A 121 18.21 0.54 0.21
N VAL A 122 17.84 1.18 -0.91
CA VAL A 122 17.72 2.65 -0.99
C VAL A 122 16.68 3.14 0.01
N ARG A 123 15.54 2.46 0.14
CA ARG A 123 14.47 2.82 1.09
C ARG A 123 14.95 2.76 2.53
N ARG A 124 15.83 1.81 2.83
CA ARG A 124 16.43 1.64 4.15
C ARG A 124 17.40 2.77 4.49
N VAL A 125 18.26 3.17 3.54
CA VAL A 125 19.32 4.16 3.82
C VAL A 125 18.90 5.62 3.59
N VAL A 126 17.79 5.87 2.90
CA VAL A 126 17.21 7.21 2.72
C VAL A 126 16.19 7.47 3.83
N GLY A 127 16.37 8.56 4.57
CA GLY A 127 15.49 8.95 5.68
C GLY A 127 14.06 9.26 5.22
N SER A 128 13.11 9.27 6.15
CA SER A 128 11.67 9.49 5.87
C SER A 128 11.35 10.75 5.06
N GLU A 129 12.08 11.85 5.29
CA GLU A 129 11.96 13.13 4.56
C GLU A 129 12.86 13.20 3.30
N GLY A 130 13.53 12.10 2.97
CA GLY A 130 14.47 12.02 1.87
C GLY A 130 13.80 11.81 0.53
N ARG A 131 14.55 12.03 -0.55
CA ARG A 131 14.06 11.87 -1.92
C ARG A 131 14.98 11.01 -2.75
N PHE A 132 14.43 10.04 -3.47
CA PHE A 132 15.18 9.21 -4.40
C PHE A 132 14.78 9.54 -5.84
N VAL A 133 15.77 9.87 -6.68
CA VAL A 133 15.55 10.17 -8.10
C VAL A 133 16.22 9.13 -8.98
N PHE A 134 15.48 8.50 -9.86
CA PHE A 134 16.03 7.50 -10.78
C PHE A 134 15.39 7.58 -12.16
N SER A 135 16.06 7.04 -13.17
CA SER A 135 15.52 6.98 -14.53
C SER A 135 15.32 5.56 -15.03
N VAL A 136 14.29 5.37 -15.85
CA VAL A 136 14.00 4.09 -16.52
C VAL A 136 13.62 4.32 -18.00
N PRO A 137 14.06 3.44 -18.91
CA PRO A 137 13.71 3.53 -20.33
C PRO A 137 12.36 2.85 -20.59
N THR A 138 11.60 3.37 -21.55
CA THR A 138 10.34 2.77 -21.99
C THR A 138 10.47 2.05 -23.32
N PRO A 139 9.51 1.18 -23.72
CA PRO A 139 9.46 0.61 -25.06
C PRO A 139 9.40 1.63 -26.22
N ARG A 140 9.12 2.92 -25.94
CA ARG A 140 9.16 4.00 -26.94
C ARG A 140 10.57 4.51 -27.22
N SER A 141 11.52 4.21 -26.34
CA SER A 141 12.94 4.55 -26.53
C SER A 141 13.46 4.06 -27.89
N PRO A 142 14.22 4.89 -28.64
CA PRO A 142 14.80 4.48 -29.92
C PRO A 142 15.77 3.30 -29.78
N TYR A 143 16.24 3.02 -28.57
CA TYR A 143 17.17 1.93 -28.28
C TYR A 143 16.47 0.59 -28.06
N PHE A 144 15.14 0.56 -27.87
CA PHE A 144 14.37 -0.66 -27.57
C PHE A 144 14.61 -1.78 -28.58
N ALA A 145 14.47 -1.52 -29.89
CA ALA A 145 14.54 -2.58 -30.90
C ALA A 145 15.90 -3.30 -30.95
N GLY A 146 17.01 -2.61 -30.65
CA GLY A 146 18.35 -3.19 -30.59
C GLY A 146 18.77 -3.63 -29.18
N GLY A 147 18.15 -3.06 -28.14
CA GLY A 147 18.52 -3.22 -26.75
C GLY A 147 17.63 -4.15 -25.93
N LYS A 148 16.41 -4.49 -26.39
CA LYS A 148 15.40 -5.22 -25.60
C LYS A 148 15.86 -6.57 -25.03
N HIS A 149 16.85 -7.21 -25.64
CA HIS A 149 17.42 -8.48 -25.16
C HIS A 149 18.61 -8.30 -24.21
N ARG A 150 19.08 -7.07 -24.00
CA ARG A 150 20.27 -6.73 -23.20
C ARG A 150 19.93 -5.84 -22.01
N MET A 151 18.99 -4.91 -22.19
CA MET A 151 18.49 -4.01 -21.16
C MET A 151 17.04 -4.35 -20.81
N ARG A 152 16.61 -3.86 -19.65
CA ARG A 152 15.21 -3.75 -19.23
C ARG A 152 14.60 -2.49 -19.82
N TYR A 153 13.30 -2.54 -20.03
CA TYR A 153 12.46 -1.44 -20.46
C TYR A 153 11.15 -1.61 -19.71
N TYR A 154 10.58 -0.51 -19.26
CA TYR A 154 9.43 -0.47 -18.37
C TYR A 154 8.32 0.29 -19.07
N ASP A 155 7.13 -0.28 -19.16
CA ASP A 155 5.95 0.55 -19.32
C ASP A 155 5.70 1.38 -18.03
N PRO A 156 4.86 2.43 -18.07
CA PRO A 156 4.61 3.28 -16.91
C PRO A 156 4.14 2.52 -15.67
N ASP A 157 3.35 1.46 -15.85
CA ASP A 157 2.82 0.64 -14.77
C ASP A 157 3.91 -0.23 -14.13
N GLU A 158 4.75 -0.85 -14.95
CA GLU A 158 5.94 -1.58 -14.51
C GLU A 158 6.92 -0.67 -13.78
N ALA A 159 7.07 0.59 -14.19
CA ALA A 159 7.93 1.56 -13.53
C ALA A 159 7.40 1.94 -12.13
N ARG A 160 6.08 2.10 -11.98
CA ARG A 160 5.46 2.39 -10.67
C ARG A 160 5.59 1.24 -9.68
N ARG A 161 5.52 0.00 -10.16
CA ARG A 161 5.77 -1.20 -9.34
C ARG A 161 7.18 -1.28 -8.76
N LEU A 162 8.16 -0.55 -9.30
CA LEU A 162 9.53 -0.59 -8.78
C LEU A 162 9.66 0.04 -7.38
N PHE A 163 8.71 0.90 -7.00
CA PHE A 163 8.78 1.67 -5.78
C PHE A 163 7.51 1.57 -4.92
N ALA A 164 6.38 1.13 -5.48
CA ALA A 164 5.20 0.82 -4.70
C ALA A 164 5.39 -0.46 -3.86
N PRO A 165 4.74 -0.59 -2.69
CA PRO A 165 3.90 0.40 -2.02
C PRO A 165 4.70 1.31 -1.07
N ARG A 166 6.03 1.16 -0.98
CA ARG A 166 6.89 1.76 0.05
C ARG A 166 7.30 3.20 -0.20
N TRP A 167 7.11 3.66 -1.42
CA TRP A 167 7.41 5.00 -1.85
C TRP A 167 6.17 5.62 -2.51
N GLN A 168 6.04 6.92 -2.36
CA GLN A 168 5.09 7.73 -3.12
C GLN A 168 5.80 8.45 -4.26
N LEU A 169 5.11 8.60 -5.39
CA LEU A 169 5.60 9.45 -6.47
C LEU A 169 5.42 10.91 -6.06
N ALA A 170 6.53 11.63 -5.87
CA ALA A 170 6.51 13.03 -5.47
C ALA A 170 6.49 13.96 -6.69
N ASP A 171 7.26 13.63 -7.72
CA ASP A 171 7.35 14.43 -8.95
C ASP A 171 8.00 13.58 -10.07
N TYR A 172 7.95 14.06 -11.31
CA TYR A 172 8.52 13.33 -12.44
C TYR A 172 8.76 14.21 -13.67
N ASP A 173 9.63 13.71 -14.55
CA ASP A 173 9.86 14.25 -15.89
C ASP A 173 9.76 13.17 -16.97
N LEU A 174 9.15 13.54 -18.10
CA LEU A 174 8.93 12.66 -19.24
C LEU A 174 9.83 13.06 -20.41
N VAL A 175 10.84 12.25 -20.69
CA VAL A 175 11.82 12.56 -21.75
C VAL A 175 11.39 11.94 -23.08
N TYR A 176 11.30 12.75 -24.12
CA TYR A 176 10.98 12.33 -25.48
C TYR A 176 12.21 12.17 -26.36
N GLN A 177 12.30 11.03 -27.05
CA GLN A 177 13.25 10.80 -28.13
C GLN A 177 12.52 10.53 -29.45
N LEU A 178 13.16 10.92 -30.56
CA LEU A 178 12.64 10.60 -31.88
C LEU A 178 12.48 9.08 -32.05
N PRO A 179 11.47 8.60 -32.80
CA PRO A 179 11.33 7.18 -33.08
C PRO A 179 12.59 6.62 -33.73
N GLN A 180 12.93 5.36 -33.43
CA GLN A 180 14.19 4.71 -33.82
C GLN A 180 14.69 5.06 -35.23
N ARG A 181 13.83 4.96 -36.25
CA ARG A 181 14.24 5.25 -37.64
C ARG A 181 14.66 6.70 -37.81
N VAL A 182 13.88 7.64 -37.28
CA VAL A 182 14.19 9.08 -37.39
C VAL A 182 15.43 9.39 -36.57
N HIS A 183 15.51 8.88 -35.33
CA HIS A 183 16.67 9.03 -34.45
C HIS A 183 17.96 8.52 -35.12
N ALA A 184 17.92 7.33 -35.72
CA ALA A 184 19.06 6.78 -36.45
C ALA A 184 19.47 7.67 -37.63
N HIS A 185 18.53 8.13 -38.48
CA HIS A 185 18.89 8.98 -39.62
C HIS A 185 19.44 10.34 -39.16
N ALA A 186 18.81 10.97 -38.15
CA ALA A 186 19.27 12.22 -37.59
C ALA A 186 20.68 12.10 -36.97
N GLY A 187 20.99 10.98 -36.30
CA GLY A 187 22.30 10.71 -35.73
C GLY A 187 23.43 10.59 -36.75
N HIS A 188 23.13 10.28 -38.02
CA HIS A 188 24.12 10.23 -39.11
C HIS A 188 24.33 11.60 -39.79
N LEU A 189 23.54 12.62 -39.46
CA LEU A 189 23.73 13.97 -40.00
C LEU A 189 24.96 14.64 -39.36
N PRO A 190 25.60 15.61 -40.05
CA PRO A 190 26.64 16.44 -39.45
C PRO A 190 26.16 17.09 -38.15
N TRP A 191 27.02 17.15 -37.12
CA TRP A 191 26.63 17.66 -35.80
C TRP A 191 26.01 19.06 -35.86
N SER A 192 26.50 19.92 -36.75
CA SER A 192 26.01 21.29 -36.94
C SER A 192 24.55 21.39 -37.41
N VAL A 193 23.95 20.30 -37.89
CA VAL A 193 22.55 20.29 -38.36
C VAL A 193 21.64 19.43 -37.48
N GLN A 194 22.15 18.85 -36.39
CA GLN A 194 21.34 18.06 -35.46
C GLN A 194 20.53 18.94 -34.48
N GLY A 195 20.93 20.20 -34.26
CA GLY A 195 20.29 21.13 -33.32
C GLY A 195 18.75 21.18 -33.42
N PRO A 196 18.15 21.39 -34.61
CA PRO A 196 16.69 21.44 -34.73
C PRO A 196 15.94 20.17 -34.27
N PHE A 197 16.61 19.01 -34.28
CA PHE A 197 16.03 17.76 -33.77
C PHE A 197 16.09 17.69 -32.23
N VAL A 198 17.15 18.23 -31.63
CA VAL A 198 17.28 18.37 -30.18
C VAL A 198 16.21 19.35 -29.67
N ASP A 199 16.11 20.54 -30.26
CA ASP A 199 15.09 21.55 -29.91
C ASP A 199 13.65 21.02 -30.06
N LEU A 200 13.43 20.07 -30.98
CA LEU A 200 12.14 19.41 -31.14
C LEU A 200 11.89 18.44 -30.00
N SER A 201 12.88 17.63 -29.64
CA SER A 201 12.75 16.67 -28.55
C SER A 201 12.57 17.34 -27.19
N GLU A 202 13.28 18.43 -26.91
CA GLU A 202 13.11 19.23 -25.69
C GLU A 202 11.66 19.72 -25.56
N ARG A 203 11.15 20.42 -26.58
CA ARG A 203 9.76 20.92 -26.60
C ARG A 203 8.71 19.81 -26.50
N LEU A 204 9.00 18.62 -27.01
CA LEU A 204 8.09 17.49 -26.89
C LEU A 204 8.13 16.90 -25.49
N SER A 205 9.30 16.84 -24.83
CA SER A 205 9.43 16.42 -23.43
C SER A 205 8.63 17.32 -22.50
N GLU A 206 8.83 18.64 -22.59
CA GLU A 206 8.05 19.65 -21.85
C GLU A 206 6.54 19.45 -22.03
N ARG A 207 6.12 19.16 -23.27
CA ARG A 207 4.72 18.93 -23.61
C ARG A 207 4.18 17.60 -23.08
N LEU A 208 5.02 16.57 -22.97
CA LEU A 208 4.63 15.29 -22.39
C LEU A 208 4.41 15.46 -20.88
N SER A 209 5.38 16.03 -20.16
CA SER A 209 5.27 16.30 -18.72
C SER A 209 4.04 17.16 -18.42
N ALA A 210 3.83 18.25 -19.15
CA ALA A 210 2.67 19.14 -18.95
C ALA A 210 1.28 18.54 -19.29
N ARG A 211 1.24 17.29 -19.78
CA ARG A 211 0.01 16.59 -20.15
C ARG A 211 -0.12 15.23 -19.48
N ASP A 212 0.79 14.90 -18.58
CA ASP A 212 0.87 13.60 -17.93
C ASP A 212 0.84 12.44 -18.96
N ALA A 213 1.56 12.61 -20.07
CA ALA A 213 1.51 11.70 -21.23
C ALA A 213 2.57 10.59 -21.14
N TRP A 214 2.53 9.82 -20.05
CA TRP A 214 3.49 8.76 -19.71
C TRP A 214 3.71 7.75 -20.84
N GLU A 215 2.63 7.30 -21.50
CA GLU A 215 2.63 6.29 -22.57
C GLU A 215 3.43 6.67 -23.84
N ASP A 216 3.75 7.96 -23.99
CA ASP A 216 4.49 8.50 -25.12
C ASP A 216 5.92 8.90 -24.77
N ALA A 217 6.31 8.81 -23.48
CA ALA A 217 7.66 9.09 -23.02
C ALA A 217 8.64 8.00 -23.47
N SER A 218 9.86 8.38 -23.84
CA SER A 218 10.96 7.45 -24.15
C SER A 218 11.72 7.01 -22.91
N TYR A 219 11.83 7.90 -21.92
CA TYR A 219 12.40 7.66 -20.60
C TYR A 219 11.52 8.37 -19.57
N LEU A 220 11.45 7.78 -18.38
CA LEU A 220 10.81 8.35 -17.21
C LEU A 220 11.92 8.71 -16.22
N VAL A 221 11.94 9.94 -15.71
CA VAL A 221 12.79 10.34 -14.59
C VAL A 221 11.86 10.58 -13.42
N LEU A 222 12.00 9.77 -12.37
CA LEU A 222 11.02 9.65 -11.30
C LEU A 222 11.65 10.13 -10.01
N ALA A 223 10.93 11.01 -9.30
CA ALA A 223 11.26 11.42 -7.95
C ALA A 223 10.27 10.77 -6.99
N VAL A 224 10.79 9.96 -6.09
CA VAL A 224 9.97 9.23 -5.11
C VAL A 224 10.42 9.55 -3.69
N GLU A 225 9.46 9.55 -2.78
CA GLU A 225 9.67 9.82 -1.35
C GLU A 225 9.21 8.63 -0.51
N PRO A 226 9.93 8.28 0.57
CA PRO A 226 9.54 7.22 1.46
C PRO A 226 8.13 7.42 2.01
N PHE A 227 7.30 6.38 1.94
CA PHE A 227 6.03 6.39 2.67
C PHE A 227 6.28 6.01 4.14
N ASP A 228 5.80 6.83 5.09
CA ASP A 228 6.03 6.64 6.54
C ASP A 228 4.89 5.85 7.21
N TYR A 229 4.72 4.59 6.80
CA TYR A 229 3.71 3.72 7.39
C TYR A 229 3.92 3.47 8.90
N ASP A 230 5.16 3.56 9.40
CA ASP A 230 5.48 3.41 10.82
C ASP A 230 4.85 4.54 11.65
N ALA A 231 5.02 5.81 11.23
CA ALA A 231 4.41 6.93 11.93
C ALA A 231 2.88 6.88 11.92
N HIS A 232 2.27 6.44 10.81
CA HIS A 232 0.82 6.25 10.74
C HIS A 232 0.32 5.10 11.62
N LEU A 233 1.11 4.03 11.77
CA LEU A 233 0.78 2.92 12.67
C LEU A 233 0.78 3.39 14.12
N ASP A 234 1.81 4.13 14.53
CA ASP A 234 1.90 4.71 15.87
C ASP A 234 0.73 5.66 16.15
N ALA A 235 0.37 6.52 15.18
CA ALA A 235 -0.77 7.43 15.30
C ALA A 235 -2.11 6.68 15.41
N ALA A 236 -2.29 5.56 14.69
CA ALA A 236 -3.49 4.74 14.76
C ALA A 236 -3.61 4.00 16.10
N LEU A 237 -2.51 3.47 16.62
CA LEU A 237 -2.46 2.85 17.95
C LEU A 237 -2.76 3.87 19.06
N ASP A 238 -2.14 5.05 19.00
CA ASP A 238 -2.44 6.13 19.93
C ASP A 238 -3.91 6.53 19.82
N CYS A 239 -4.47 6.71 18.62
CA CYS A 239 -5.88 7.06 18.44
C CYS A 239 -6.84 6.06 19.13
N LEU A 240 -6.58 4.74 19.00
CA LEU A 240 -7.40 3.72 19.66
C LEU A 240 -7.30 3.76 21.18
N PHE A 241 -6.10 3.94 21.73
CA PHE A 241 -5.87 3.90 23.18
C PHE A 241 -5.91 5.25 23.88
N ARG A 242 -6.01 6.34 23.13
CA ARG A 242 -6.14 7.70 23.64
C ARG A 242 -7.51 7.84 24.32
N PRO A 243 -7.60 8.51 25.48
CA PRO A 243 -8.86 8.70 26.18
C PRO A 243 -9.93 9.42 25.33
N THR A 244 -11.19 9.05 25.50
CA THR A 244 -12.34 9.67 24.79
C THR A 244 -12.48 11.17 25.00
N ARG A 245 -12.06 11.68 26.16
CA ARG A 245 -11.98 13.12 26.47
C ARG A 245 -10.91 13.88 25.67
N GLU A 246 -10.01 13.16 25.00
CA GLU A 246 -8.89 13.67 24.21
C GLU A 246 -9.06 13.27 22.72
N ASN A 247 -10.31 13.01 22.29
CA ASN A 247 -10.67 12.55 20.94
C ASN A 247 -10.04 11.19 20.56
N GLY A 248 -9.94 10.25 21.51
CA GLY A 248 -9.57 8.86 21.22
C GLY A 248 -10.70 7.87 21.48
N PHE A 249 -10.46 6.58 21.26
CA PHE A 249 -11.49 5.54 21.41
C PHE A 249 -11.51 4.89 22.81
N TRP A 250 -10.54 5.16 23.67
CA TRP A 250 -10.44 4.49 24.97
C TRP A 250 -11.34 5.11 26.04
N ASP A 251 -12.36 4.38 26.45
CA ASP A 251 -13.18 4.70 27.61
C ASP A 251 -12.47 4.25 28.88
N GLY A 252 -11.72 5.17 29.49
CA GLY A 252 -11.01 4.91 30.74
C GLY A 252 -11.91 4.65 31.96
N ALA A 253 -13.22 4.92 31.89
CA ALA A 253 -14.14 4.62 32.99
C ALA A 253 -14.61 3.16 32.98
N ASN A 254 -14.81 2.60 31.78
CA ASN A 254 -15.23 1.21 31.59
C ASN A 254 -14.08 0.30 31.11
N GLU A 255 -12.86 0.83 31.02
CA GLU A 255 -11.64 0.16 30.56
C GLU A 255 -11.82 -0.62 29.25
N ARG A 256 -12.45 0.04 28.27
CA ARG A 256 -12.73 -0.57 26.96
C ARG A 256 -12.72 0.44 25.81
N LEU A 257 -12.55 -0.07 24.61
CA LEU A 257 -12.73 0.66 23.37
C LEU A 257 -14.21 0.98 23.15
N LEU A 258 -14.49 2.22 22.78
CA LEU A 258 -15.80 2.63 22.28
C LEU A 258 -16.06 2.11 20.89
N ARG A 259 -17.34 2.14 20.52
CA ARG A 259 -17.79 1.80 19.17
C ARG A 259 -17.26 2.80 18.14
N ALA A 260 -17.53 4.09 18.37
CA ALA A 260 -17.30 5.13 17.37
C ALA A 260 -17.07 6.50 18.00
N LEU A 261 -16.52 7.41 17.19
CA LEU A 261 -16.53 8.85 17.43
C LEU A 261 -17.41 9.49 16.36
N ASP A 262 -18.50 10.14 16.76
CA ASP A 262 -19.32 10.96 15.87
C ASP A 262 -18.64 12.30 15.62
N TYR A 263 -18.85 12.91 14.46
CA TYR A 263 -18.30 14.24 14.17
C TYR A 263 -19.31 15.22 13.62
N ARG A 264 -18.98 16.50 13.78
CA ARG A 264 -19.68 17.62 13.15
C ARG A 264 -18.71 18.35 12.24
N VAL A 265 -19.22 18.74 11.08
CA VAL A 265 -18.51 19.60 10.13
C VAL A 265 -18.84 21.07 10.36
N ASP A 266 -18.01 21.97 9.84
CA ASP A 266 -18.25 23.40 9.80
C ASP A 266 -19.46 23.78 8.91
N ALA A 267 -19.68 25.10 8.74
CA ALA A 267 -20.82 25.60 7.97
C ALA A 267 -20.67 25.39 6.46
N ASP A 268 -19.44 25.21 5.98
CA ASP A 268 -19.11 25.05 4.56
C ASP A 268 -19.04 23.56 4.16
N GLY A 269 -18.99 22.66 5.14
CA GLY A 269 -18.99 21.21 4.97
C GLY A 269 -17.60 20.62 4.71
N GLU A 270 -16.54 21.40 4.93
CA GLU A 270 -15.18 21.10 4.49
C GLU A 270 -14.28 20.61 5.62
N GLN A 271 -14.51 21.05 6.87
CA GLN A 271 -13.66 20.67 8.01
C GLN A 271 -14.46 20.12 9.18
N ILE A 272 -13.86 19.16 9.89
CA ILE A 272 -14.40 18.64 11.15
C ILE A 272 -14.11 19.63 12.28
N VAL A 273 -15.16 20.05 12.99
CA VAL A 273 -15.07 21.03 14.08
C VAL A 273 -15.18 20.40 15.47
N GLU A 274 -15.76 19.21 15.58
CA GLU A 274 -15.98 18.56 16.86
C GLU A 274 -16.11 17.04 16.70
N TRP A 275 -15.45 16.29 17.58
CA TRP A 275 -15.62 14.85 17.77
C TRP A 275 -16.38 14.59 19.07
N THR A 276 -17.31 13.64 19.06
CA THR A 276 -18.11 13.25 20.22
C THR A 276 -18.11 11.73 20.39
N PRO A 277 -17.82 11.21 21.59
CA PRO A 277 -17.87 9.78 21.85
C PRO A 277 -19.27 9.17 21.63
N ASN A 278 -19.33 8.01 20.97
CA ASN A 278 -20.54 7.20 20.80
C ASN A 278 -20.34 5.85 21.48
N ASP A 279 -21.05 5.64 22.60
CA ASP A 279 -20.96 4.46 23.45
C ASP A 279 -22.06 3.44 23.21
N GLU A 280 -22.86 3.59 22.13
CA GLU A 280 -23.85 2.60 21.75
C GLU A 280 -23.19 1.23 21.59
N ASN A 281 -23.75 0.23 22.25
CA ASN A 281 -23.17 -1.11 22.20
C ASN A 281 -23.44 -1.75 20.83
N GLN A 282 -22.41 -1.85 20.01
CA GLN A 282 -22.43 -2.62 18.77
C GLN A 282 -21.21 -3.53 18.74
N TRP A 283 -21.45 -4.81 19.04
CA TRP A 283 -20.44 -5.83 19.26
C TRP A 283 -19.38 -5.93 18.16
N ARG A 284 -19.70 -5.54 16.91
CA ARG A 284 -18.73 -5.59 15.80
C ARG A 284 -17.53 -4.66 15.91
N TYR A 285 -17.68 -3.50 16.53
CA TYR A 285 -16.70 -2.43 16.37
C TYR A 285 -15.43 -2.71 17.16
N ALA A 286 -15.59 -2.96 18.45
CA ALA A 286 -14.46 -3.17 19.35
C ALA A 286 -13.81 -4.56 19.18
N THR A 287 -14.55 -5.59 18.75
CA THR A 287 -13.97 -6.93 18.55
C THR A 287 -13.02 -6.96 17.36
N PHE A 288 -13.37 -6.29 16.27
CA PHE A 288 -12.53 -6.16 15.09
C PHE A 288 -11.31 -5.28 15.36
N ALA A 289 -11.49 -4.18 16.10
CA ALA A 289 -10.38 -3.35 16.57
C ALA A 289 -9.39 -4.16 17.41
N LEU A 290 -9.89 -4.96 18.35
CA LEU A 290 -9.07 -5.83 19.18
C LEU A 290 -8.30 -6.88 18.37
N ALA A 291 -8.92 -7.48 17.35
CA ALA A 291 -8.23 -8.42 16.47
C ALA A 291 -7.04 -7.76 15.75
N GLY A 292 -7.24 -6.57 15.15
CA GLY A 292 -6.16 -5.83 14.49
C GLY A 292 -5.05 -5.39 15.46
N LEU A 293 -5.41 -4.94 16.67
CA LEU A 293 -4.46 -4.60 17.72
C LEU A 293 -3.61 -5.80 18.17
N LEU A 294 -4.21 -7.00 18.26
CA LEU A 294 -3.48 -8.19 18.64
C LEU A 294 -2.61 -8.73 17.49
N GLN A 295 -3.01 -8.53 16.23
CA GLN A 295 -2.14 -8.78 15.07
C GLN A 295 -0.89 -7.90 15.11
N TRP A 296 -1.05 -6.60 15.37
CA TRP A 296 0.09 -5.70 15.64
C TRP A 296 0.93 -6.22 16.81
N ARG A 297 0.29 -6.57 17.93
CA ARG A 297 1.00 -6.95 19.16
C ARG A 297 1.84 -8.22 19.03
N VAL A 298 1.42 -9.19 18.21
CA VAL A 298 2.20 -10.41 17.92
C VAL A 298 3.24 -10.24 16.82
N SER A 299 3.17 -9.15 16.05
CA SER A 299 4.15 -8.85 15.01
C SER A 299 5.51 -8.48 15.60
N ASP A 300 6.54 -8.43 14.77
CA ASP A 300 7.88 -7.94 15.13
C ASP A 300 7.91 -6.44 15.49
N ARG A 301 6.83 -5.70 15.20
CA ARG A 301 6.64 -4.29 15.59
C ARG A 301 5.82 -4.11 16.87
N GLY A 302 5.27 -5.20 17.42
CA GLY A 302 4.49 -5.16 18.65
C GLY A 302 5.32 -4.76 19.86
N THR A 303 4.76 -3.90 20.72
CA THR A 303 5.38 -3.52 22.01
C THR A 303 4.41 -3.73 23.18
N ASP A 304 4.93 -3.77 24.40
CA ASP A 304 4.14 -3.98 25.62
C ASP A 304 3.43 -2.71 26.14
N ALA A 305 3.61 -1.57 25.45
CA ALA A 305 3.11 -0.26 25.88
C ALA A 305 1.59 -0.20 26.14
N TYR A 306 0.82 -1.09 25.49
CA TYR A 306 -0.64 -1.15 25.58
C TYR A 306 -1.17 -2.44 26.23
N ASP A 307 -0.30 -3.29 26.78
CA ASP A 307 -0.67 -4.63 27.25
C ASP A 307 -1.72 -4.61 28.38
N GLU A 308 -1.65 -3.64 29.30
CA GLU A 308 -2.67 -3.49 30.35
C GLU A 308 -4.07 -3.22 29.77
N ARG A 309 -4.16 -2.33 28.77
CA ARG A 309 -5.43 -1.99 28.10
C ARG A 309 -5.95 -3.15 27.27
N LEU A 310 -5.05 -3.89 26.59
CA LEU A 310 -5.41 -5.11 25.87
C LEU A 310 -5.97 -6.18 26.82
N ARG A 311 -5.34 -6.39 27.97
CA ARG A 311 -5.84 -7.32 29.00
C ARG A 311 -7.21 -6.91 29.54
N SER A 312 -7.44 -5.63 29.85
CA SER A 312 -8.77 -5.15 30.27
C SER A 312 -9.83 -5.36 29.18
N GLN A 313 -9.52 -5.08 27.91
CA GLN A 313 -10.44 -5.31 26.80
C GLN A 313 -10.76 -6.81 26.61
N LEU A 314 -9.77 -7.68 26.71
CA LEU A 314 -9.94 -9.13 26.65
C LEU A 314 -10.79 -9.65 27.82
N ALA A 315 -10.55 -9.14 29.03
CA ALA A 315 -11.34 -9.49 30.21
C ALA A 315 -12.82 -9.09 30.04
N HIS A 316 -13.08 -7.89 29.53
CA HIS A 316 -14.44 -7.44 29.21
C HIS A 316 -15.15 -8.40 28.25
N PHE A 317 -14.49 -8.79 27.15
CA PHE A 317 -15.10 -9.71 26.20
C PHE A 317 -15.22 -11.13 26.72
N ARG A 318 -14.28 -11.61 27.55
CA ARG A 318 -14.39 -12.91 28.21
C ARG A 318 -15.65 -12.98 29.08
N GLU A 319 -15.91 -11.93 29.86
CA GLU A 319 -17.15 -11.83 30.65
C GLU A 319 -18.38 -11.78 29.73
N ALA A 320 -18.36 -10.93 28.69
CA ALA A 320 -19.48 -10.77 27.76
C ALA A 320 -19.85 -12.07 27.03
N VAL A 321 -18.88 -12.85 26.56
CA VAL A 321 -19.16 -14.12 25.85
C VAL A 321 -19.51 -15.28 26.79
N SER A 322 -19.21 -15.14 28.09
CA SER A 322 -19.62 -16.09 29.12
C SER A 322 -21.09 -15.93 29.49
N ASP A 323 -21.66 -14.74 29.27
CA ASP A 323 -23.10 -14.50 29.39
C ASP A 323 -23.85 -14.99 28.13
N GLU A 324 -24.74 -15.96 28.32
CA GLU A 324 -25.43 -16.63 27.20
C GLU A 324 -26.27 -15.66 26.37
N THR A 325 -27.00 -14.74 27.02
CA THR A 325 -27.84 -13.75 26.32
C THR A 325 -26.99 -12.82 25.46
N THR A 326 -25.92 -12.29 26.04
CA THR A 326 -24.98 -11.41 25.33
C THR A 326 -24.33 -12.13 24.14
N ARG A 327 -23.85 -13.37 24.35
CA ARG A 327 -23.23 -14.18 23.29
C ARG A 327 -24.22 -14.47 22.15
N GLU A 328 -25.49 -14.73 22.45
CA GLU A 328 -26.52 -14.95 21.44
C GLU A 328 -26.80 -13.70 20.59
N GLU A 329 -26.70 -12.51 21.17
CA GLU A 329 -26.85 -11.24 20.47
C GLU A 329 -25.65 -10.90 19.56
N MET A 330 -24.46 -11.47 19.83
CA MET A 330 -23.28 -11.21 19.01
C MET A 330 -23.41 -11.85 17.61
N PRO A 331 -23.19 -11.09 16.54
CA PRO A 331 -23.21 -11.62 15.18
C PRO A 331 -21.90 -12.32 14.81
N SER A 332 -21.89 -13.08 13.71
CA SER A 332 -20.70 -13.78 13.20
C SER A 332 -19.49 -12.87 12.99
N TYR A 333 -19.71 -11.68 12.42
CA TYR A 333 -18.68 -10.65 12.22
C TYR A 333 -18.22 -9.96 13.51
N GLY A 334 -18.85 -10.23 14.66
CA GLY A 334 -18.33 -9.88 15.99
C GLY A 334 -17.55 -11.04 16.62
N LEU A 335 -18.10 -12.25 16.51
CA LEU A 335 -17.54 -13.47 17.10
C LEU A 335 -16.27 -13.96 16.40
N GLY A 336 -16.20 -13.89 15.07
CA GLY A 336 -15.04 -14.31 14.28
C GLY A 336 -13.77 -13.55 14.64
N PRO A 337 -13.80 -12.20 14.65
CA PRO A 337 -12.69 -11.41 15.15
C PRO A 337 -12.35 -11.67 16.63
N LEU A 338 -13.31 -12.03 17.47
CA LEU A 338 -13.01 -12.45 18.85
C LEU A 338 -12.26 -13.77 18.92
N VAL A 339 -12.61 -14.76 18.09
CA VAL A 339 -11.82 -16.00 18.00
C VAL A 339 -10.39 -15.65 17.60
N ALA A 340 -10.18 -14.82 16.58
CA ALA A 340 -8.86 -14.36 16.17
C ALA A 340 -8.11 -13.67 17.33
N ALA A 341 -8.76 -12.72 17.99
CA ALA A 341 -8.20 -11.97 19.12
C ALA A 341 -7.76 -12.90 20.25
N PHE A 342 -8.64 -13.77 20.76
CA PHE A 342 -8.29 -14.68 21.84
C PHE A 342 -7.21 -15.68 21.43
N SER A 343 -7.20 -16.16 20.19
CA SER A 343 -6.10 -16.97 19.66
C SER A 343 -4.78 -16.20 19.65
N LEU A 344 -4.74 -14.98 19.15
CA LEU A 344 -3.51 -14.16 19.14
C LEU A 344 -3.04 -13.81 20.57
N ALA A 345 -3.98 -13.53 21.47
CA ALA A 345 -3.69 -13.22 22.87
C ALA A 345 -2.98 -14.38 23.59
N SER A 346 -3.23 -15.64 23.22
CA SER A 346 -2.55 -16.78 23.86
C SER A 346 -1.03 -16.75 23.67
N ASP A 347 -0.56 -16.22 22.54
CA ASP A 347 0.89 -16.15 22.26
C ASP A 347 1.61 -15.12 23.14
N VAL A 348 0.86 -14.11 23.62
CA VAL A 348 1.42 -12.96 24.33
C VAL A 348 1.18 -13.05 25.83
N PHE A 349 0.02 -13.55 26.25
CA PHE A 349 -0.45 -13.42 27.64
C PHE A 349 -0.65 -14.73 28.38
N ASP A 350 -0.83 -15.89 27.72
CA ASP A 350 -1.12 -17.16 28.42
C ASP A 350 0.09 -17.74 29.19
N SER A 351 1.29 -17.17 29.03
CA SER A 351 2.45 -17.52 29.86
C SER A 351 2.35 -16.99 31.30
N ASP A 352 1.46 -16.03 31.54
CA ASP A 352 1.24 -15.41 32.85
C ASP A 352 0.06 -16.09 33.56
N ASP A 353 0.26 -16.65 34.76
CA ASP A 353 -0.81 -17.36 35.52
C ASP A 353 -2.06 -16.48 35.81
N GLU A 354 -1.97 -15.15 35.65
CA GLU A 354 -3.02 -14.18 35.99
C GLU A 354 -3.96 -13.81 34.81
N SER A 355 -3.58 -14.08 33.56
CA SER A 355 -4.32 -13.63 32.36
C SER A 355 -5.52 -14.51 32.00
N GLY A 356 -5.58 -15.75 32.52
CA GLY A 356 -6.60 -16.76 32.22
C GLY A 356 -6.45 -17.35 30.81
N ASP A 357 -6.93 -18.59 30.61
CA ASP A 357 -6.73 -19.36 29.37
C ASP A 357 -7.45 -18.74 28.16
N HIS A 358 -6.76 -17.87 27.41
CA HIS A 358 -7.31 -17.21 26.22
C HIS A 358 -7.61 -18.23 25.12
N LEU A 359 -6.76 -19.24 24.95
CA LEU A 359 -6.96 -20.28 23.95
C LEU A 359 -8.23 -21.11 24.20
N ALA A 360 -8.57 -21.40 25.47
CA ALA A 360 -9.83 -22.05 25.82
C ALA A 360 -11.06 -21.23 25.43
N VAL A 361 -11.02 -19.90 25.63
CA VAL A 361 -12.12 -19.01 25.20
C VAL A 361 -12.29 -19.06 23.68
N ALA A 362 -11.19 -19.05 22.93
CA ALA A 362 -11.23 -19.16 21.47
C ALA A 362 -11.84 -20.50 21.00
N ARG A 363 -11.50 -21.62 21.65
CA ARG A 363 -12.09 -22.95 21.38
C ARG A 363 -13.59 -22.98 21.65
N ASP A 364 -14.02 -22.45 22.79
CA ASP A 364 -15.44 -22.42 23.16
C ASP A 364 -16.25 -21.58 22.17
N LEU A 365 -15.71 -20.44 21.75
CA LEU A 365 -16.31 -19.60 20.72
C LEU A 365 -16.35 -20.30 19.36
N GLN A 366 -15.27 -20.96 18.95
CA GLN A 366 -15.23 -21.70 17.68
C GLN A 366 -16.30 -22.79 17.66
N ALA A 367 -16.36 -23.64 18.69
CA ALA A 367 -17.37 -24.69 18.79
C ALA A 367 -18.79 -24.12 18.76
N TYR A 368 -19.05 -23.04 19.49
CA TYR A 368 -20.33 -22.33 19.47
C TYR A 368 -20.70 -21.82 18.07
N THR A 369 -19.74 -21.25 17.35
CA THR A 369 -19.98 -20.70 16.01
C THR A 369 -20.11 -21.76 14.92
N ALA A 370 -19.40 -22.88 15.02
CA ALA A 370 -19.43 -23.96 14.04
C ALA A 370 -20.82 -24.63 13.95
N ASP A 371 -21.54 -24.70 15.07
CA ASP A 371 -22.90 -25.25 15.11
C ASP A 371 -23.99 -24.23 14.71
N ARG A 372 -23.67 -22.92 14.75
CA ARG A 372 -24.64 -21.83 14.61
C ARG A 372 -24.70 -21.23 13.21
N PHE A 373 -23.58 -21.20 12.48
CA PHE A 373 -23.47 -20.49 11.21
C PHE A 373 -23.13 -21.45 10.06
N ASP A 374 -23.71 -21.20 8.89
CA ASP A 374 -23.62 -22.05 7.70
C ASP A 374 -22.95 -21.36 6.50
N PHE A 375 -22.34 -20.20 6.73
CA PHE A 375 -21.70 -19.37 5.70
C PHE A 375 -22.65 -18.91 4.59
N SER A 376 -23.93 -18.71 4.92
CA SER A 376 -24.91 -18.09 4.02
C SER A 376 -24.74 -16.57 3.88
N ASN A 377 -24.09 -15.92 4.86
CA ASN A 377 -23.79 -14.49 4.83
C ASN A 377 -22.29 -14.26 4.61
N SER A 378 -21.92 -13.21 3.87
CA SER A 378 -20.50 -12.88 3.63
C SER A 378 -19.75 -12.57 4.91
N GLU A 379 -20.45 -12.00 5.89
CA GLU A 379 -19.90 -11.65 7.21
C GLU A 379 -19.46 -12.90 8.00
N ASP A 380 -20.02 -14.07 7.70
CA ASP A 380 -19.61 -15.35 8.28
C ASP A 380 -18.18 -15.71 7.86
N SER A 381 -17.65 -15.14 6.77
CA SER A 381 -16.25 -15.34 6.36
C SER A 381 -15.24 -14.85 7.41
N LEU A 382 -15.64 -13.94 8.32
CA LEU A 382 -14.81 -13.53 9.44
C LEU A 382 -14.73 -14.62 10.54
N LEU A 383 -15.70 -15.55 10.60
CA LEU A 383 -15.56 -16.76 11.42
C LEU A 383 -14.45 -17.64 10.87
N LEU A 384 -14.46 -17.91 9.55
CA LEU A 384 -13.37 -18.63 8.89
C LEU A 384 -12.03 -17.97 9.19
N TYR A 385 -11.94 -16.64 9.06
CA TYR A 385 -10.75 -15.89 9.43
C TYR A 385 -10.32 -16.15 10.89
N GLY A 386 -11.23 -16.04 11.87
CA GLY A 386 -10.93 -16.34 13.27
C GLY A 386 -10.49 -17.78 13.52
N TRP A 387 -11.17 -18.75 12.92
CA TRP A 387 -10.87 -20.17 13.09
C TRP A 387 -9.48 -20.54 12.55
N THR A 388 -8.99 -19.85 11.52
CA THR A 388 -7.63 -20.08 11.00
C THR A 388 -6.54 -19.71 12.01
N TYR A 389 -6.68 -18.59 12.73
CA TYR A 389 -5.75 -18.24 13.81
C TYR A 389 -5.81 -19.24 14.97
N LEU A 390 -7.00 -19.75 15.29
CA LEU A 390 -7.12 -20.82 16.28
C LEU A 390 -6.41 -22.10 15.80
N TYR A 391 -6.59 -22.47 14.53
CA TYR A 391 -6.04 -23.69 13.95
C TYR A 391 -4.51 -23.74 14.00
N GLU A 392 -3.83 -22.63 13.74
CA GLU A 392 -2.36 -22.57 13.85
C GLU A 392 -1.85 -22.90 15.26
N ARG A 393 -2.61 -22.48 16.28
CA ARG A 393 -2.24 -22.64 17.70
C ARG A 393 -2.73 -23.95 18.28
N ASP A 394 -3.81 -24.50 17.72
CA ASP A 394 -4.42 -25.76 18.13
C ASP A 394 -4.78 -26.65 16.92
N PRO A 395 -3.77 -27.24 16.23
CA PRO A 395 -3.97 -27.93 14.97
C PRO A 395 -4.58 -29.32 15.15
N THR A 396 -5.88 -29.37 15.44
CA THR A 396 -6.65 -30.61 15.53
C THR A 396 -7.31 -30.97 14.19
N ASP A 397 -7.51 -32.26 13.95
CA ASP A 397 -8.21 -32.73 12.73
C ASP A 397 -9.63 -32.16 12.65
N ALA A 398 -10.34 -32.05 13.77
CA ALA A 398 -11.69 -31.51 13.82
C ALA A 398 -11.74 -30.04 13.39
N LEU A 399 -10.85 -29.21 13.92
CA LEU A 399 -10.78 -27.80 13.55
C LEU A 399 -10.32 -27.61 12.10
N ARG A 400 -9.40 -28.45 11.62
CA ARG A 400 -9.03 -28.49 10.20
C ARG A 400 -10.25 -28.78 9.32
N ASP A 401 -11.04 -29.79 9.68
CA ASP A 401 -12.25 -30.16 8.95
C ASP A 401 -13.29 -29.02 8.96
N ASP A 402 -13.42 -28.29 10.07
CA ASP A 402 -14.26 -27.08 10.15
C ASP A 402 -13.80 -25.98 9.18
N VAL A 403 -12.50 -25.68 9.17
CA VAL A 403 -11.90 -24.69 8.26
C VAL A 403 -12.12 -25.11 6.80
N VAL A 404 -11.84 -26.36 6.44
CA VAL A 404 -12.03 -26.85 5.06
C VAL A 404 -13.49 -26.81 4.63
N ARG A 405 -14.42 -27.23 5.49
CA ARG A 405 -15.86 -27.14 5.19
C ARG A 405 -16.32 -25.70 5.00
N ALA A 406 -15.82 -24.77 5.81
CA ALA A 406 -16.10 -23.36 5.66
C ALA A 406 -15.53 -22.78 4.35
N MET A 407 -14.31 -23.16 3.96
CA MET A 407 -13.74 -22.79 2.66
C MET A 407 -14.63 -23.27 1.51
N ASP A 408 -15.05 -24.53 1.53
CA ASP A 408 -15.95 -25.10 0.51
C ASP A 408 -17.28 -24.34 0.46
N ALA A 409 -17.90 -24.10 1.62
CA ALA A 409 -19.18 -23.40 1.72
C ALA A 409 -19.11 -21.97 1.15
N VAL A 410 -17.99 -21.27 1.37
CA VAL A 410 -17.71 -19.93 0.82
C VAL A 410 -17.48 -19.99 -0.69
N VAL A 411 -16.65 -20.92 -1.17
CA VAL A 411 -16.30 -21.03 -2.59
C VAL A 411 -17.49 -21.46 -3.44
N ASP A 412 -18.39 -22.28 -2.91
CA ASP A 412 -19.65 -22.64 -3.54
C ASP A 412 -20.57 -21.43 -3.82
N ARG A 413 -20.29 -20.26 -3.21
CA ARG A 413 -21.00 -18.99 -3.47
C ARG A 413 -20.38 -18.15 -4.58
N GLN A 414 -19.25 -18.56 -5.14
CA GLN A 414 -18.62 -17.80 -6.21
C GLN A 414 -19.40 -17.97 -7.51
N ASP A 415 -19.87 -16.85 -8.06
CA ASP A 415 -20.53 -16.85 -9.36
C ASP A 415 -19.50 -17.05 -10.48
N GLY A 416 -19.75 -18.03 -11.34
CA GLY A 416 -18.83 -18.36 -12.44
C GLY A 416 -18.75 -17.31 -13.55
N TRP A 417 -19.60 -16.28 -13.56
CA TRP A 417 -19.66 -15.28 -14.63
C TRP A 417 -19.07 -13.93 -14.20
N GLU A 418 -19.43 -13.45 -13.01
CA GLU A 418 -18.85 -12.23 -12.43
C GLU A 418 -17.58 -12.51 -11.60
N THR A 419 -17.28 -13.77 -11.30
CA THR A 419 -16.16 -14.22 -10.44
C THR A 419 -16.27 -13.77 -8.97
N LEU A 420 -17.34 -13.08 -8.60
CA LEU A 420 -17.57 -12.58 -7.24
C LEU A 420 -18.34 -13.58 -6.39
N PHE A 421 -18.19 -13.47 -5.07
CA PHE A 421 -18.99 -14.24 -4.11
C PHE A 421 -20.37 -13.60 -3.89
N LEU A 422 -21.42 -14.42 -4.04
CA LEU A 422 -22.81 -14.01 -3.88
C LEU A 422 -23.42 -14.65 -2.62
N PHE A 423 -23.65 -13.81 -1.62
CA PHE A 423 -24.23 -14.20 -0.33
C PHE A 423 -25.60 -13.57 -0.12
N ASP A 424 -26.41 -14.17 0.75
CA ASP A 424 -27.74 -13.69 1.12
C ASP A 424 -27.63 -12.59 2.20
N ASN A 425 -26.97 -11.47 1.88
CA ASN A 425 -26.62 -10.46 2.87
C ASN A 425 -27.73 -9.43 3.14
N PRO A 426 -28.11 -9.22 4.42
CA PRO A 426 -28.97 -8.10 4.81
C PRO A 426 -28.20 -6.81 5.17
N THR A 427 -26.89 -6.87 5.44
CA THR A 427 -26.14 -5.86 6.22
C THR A 427 -24.99 -5.17 5.48
N THR A 428 -24.36 -5.84 4.52
CA THR A 428 -23.11 -5.37 3.89
C THR A 428 -23.21 -5.33 2.36
N ARG A 429 -22.53 -4.36 1.75
CA ARG A 429 -22.56 -4.09 0.30
C ARG A 429 -21.34 -4.69 -0.40
N ARG A 430 -21.34 -4.63 -1.73
CA ARG A 430 -20.48 -5.43 -2.63
C ARG A 430 -19.00 -5.45 -2.23
N HIS A 431 -18.35 -4.30 -1.95
CA HIS A 431 -16.90 -4.29 -1.58
C HIS A 431 -16.57 -5.09 -0.34
N GLN A 432 -17.20 -4.71 0.77
CA GLN A 432 -16.92 -5.22 2.09
C GLN A 432 -17.13 -6.74 2.13
N ASN A 433 -18.16 -7.23 1.42
CA ASN A 433 -18.46 -8.65 1.28
C ASN A 433 -17.29 -9.42 0.68
N GLN A 434 -16.75 -8.92 -0.44
CA GLN A 434 -15.66 -9.60 -1.11
C GLN A 434 -14.41 -9.60 -0.24
N MET A 435 -14.02 -8.46 0.32
CA MET A 435 -12.75 -8.37 1.05
C MET A 435 -12.74 -9.24 2.30
N TYR A 436 -13.81 -9.26 3.10
CA TYR A 436 -13.90 -10.16 4.26
C TYR A 436 -13.82 -11.64 3.86
N THR A 437 -14.44 -12.00 2.73
CA THR A 437 -14.34 -13.34 2.17
C THR A 437 -12.91 -13.66 1.73
N LEU A 438 -12.23 -12.73 1.08
CA LEU A 438 -10.83 -12.91 0.68
C LEU A 438 -9.90 -13.08 1.88
N TRP A 439 -10.11 -12.34 2.96
CA TRP A 439 -9.31 -12.49 4.18
C TRP A 439 -9.42 -13.90 4.75
N GLY A 440 -10.65 -14.38 4.96
CA GLY A 440 -10.89 -15.72 5.49
C GLY A 440 -10.37 -16.81 4.55
N LEU A 441 -10.66 -16.71 3.26
CA LEU A 441 -10.29 -17.74 2.28
C LEU A 441 -8.78 -17.78 2.04
N ALA A 442 -8.11 -16.64 1.83
CA ALA A 442 -6.66 -16.61 1.61
C ALA A 442 -5.91 -17.10 2.85
N ARG A 443 -6.31 -16.65 4.05
CA ARG A 443 -5.72 -17.14 5.30
C ARG A 443 -5.92 -18.64 5.50
N ALA A 444 -7.11 -19.15 5.15
CA ALA A 444 -7.38 -20.58 5.22
C ALA A 444 -6.53 -21.39 4.24
N ILE A 445 -6.28 -20.88 3.03
CA ILE A 445 -5.34 -21.48 2.07
C ILE A 445 -3.93 -21.55 2.67
N GLU A 446 -3.45 -20.45 3.25
CA GLU A 446 -2.12 -20.37 3.87
C GLU A 446 -1.94 -21.45 4.94
N VAL A 447 -2.84 -21.54 5.92
CA VAL A 447 -2.67 -22.46 7.06
C VAL A 447 -2.96 -23.93 6.71
N THR A 448 -3.79 -24.19 5.70
CA THR A 448 -4.12 -25.57 5.29
C THR A 448 -3.26 -26.12 4.15
N GLY A 449 -2.57 -25.24 3.41
CA GLY A 449 -1.81 -25.56 2.21
C GLY A 449 -2.66 -25.92 0.99
N LEU A 450 -3.98 -25.64 1.00
CA LEU A 450 -4.90 -25.95 -0.09
C LEU A 450 -4.86 -24.89 -1.20
N THR A 451 -3.72 -24.79 -1.87
CA THR A 451 -3.45 -23.76 -2.91
C THR A 451 -4.37 -23.83 -4.14
N GLY A 452 -5.13 -24.93 -4.30
CA GLY A 452 -6.12 -25.06 -5.37
C GLY A 452 -7.25 -24.01 -5.35
N TYR A 453 -7.45 -23.31 -4.23
CA TYR A 453 -8.43 -22.22 -4.12
C TYR A 453 -7.83 -20.83 -4.41
N LEU A 454 -6.52 -20.69 -4.65
CA LEU A 454 -5.88 -19.38 -4.91
C LEU A 454 -6.46 -18.70 -6.15
N GLU A 455 -6.80 -19.47 -7.19
CA GLU A 455 -7.41 -18.92 -8.41
C GLU A 455 -8.74 -18.19 -8.11
N ASN A 456 -9.48 -18.63 -7.09
CA ASN A 456 -10.73 -17.98 -6.68
C ASN A 456 -10.47 -16.61 -6.05
N VAL A 457 -9.42 -16.50 -5.24
CA VAL A 457 -8.97 -15.24 -4.61
C VAL A 457 -8.47 -14.27 -5.68
N GLU A 458 -7.58 -14.75 -6.56
CA GLU A 458 -6.96 -13.94 -7.61
C GLU A 458 -8.00 -13.34 -8.55
N ARG A 459 -9.00 -14.11 -8.99
CA ARG A 459 -10.08 -13.60 -9.87
C ARG A 459 -10.86 -12.44 -9.24
N VAL A 460 -11.10 -12.49 -7.93
CA VAL A 460 -11.85 -11.44 -7.23
C VAL A 460 -10.98 -10.20 -7.03
N LEU A 461 -9.69 -10.36 -6.72
CA LEU A 461 -8.72 -9.25 -6.67
C LEU A 461 -8.63 -8.58 -8.04
N ASP A 462 -8.46 -9.36 -9.11
CA ASP A 462 -8.43 -8.88 -10.50
C ASP A 462 -9.69 -8.10 -10.86
N TYR A 463 -10.86 -8.67 -10.59
CA TYR A 463 -12.11 -7.97 -10.83
C TYR A 463 -12.16 -6.65 -10.05
N THR A 464 -11.73 -6.66 -8.78
CA THR A 464 -11.77 -5.50 -7.89
C THR A 464 -10.86 -4.39 -8.39
N VAL A 465 -9.64 -4.71 -8.83
CA VAL A 465 -8.72 -3.75 -9.45
C VAL A 465 -9.29 -3.24 -10.77
N GLU A 466 -9.62 -4.14 -11.70
CA GLU A 466 -9.97 -3.77 -13.08
C GLU A 466 -11.29 -2.99 -13.19
N ASN A 467 -12.25 -3.25 -12.29
CA ASN A 467 -13.62 -2.72 -12.43
C ASN A 467 -14.02 -1.74 -11.34
N ARG A 468 -13.27 -1.65 -10.23
CA ARG A 468 -13.72 -0.95 -9.03
C ARG A 468 -12.69 0.01 -8.45
N MET A 469 -11.40 -0.16 -8.75
CA MET A 469 -10.39 0.85 -8.49
C MET A 469 -10.54 1.96 -9.53
N ARG A 470 -10.58 3.20 -9.07
CA ARG A 470 -10.53 4.39 -9.91
C ARG A 470 -9.08 4.71 -10.29
N ASP A 471 -8.89 5.60 -11.26
CA ASP A 471 -7.56 6.08 -11.68
C ASP A 471 -6.78 6.78 -10.55
N ASP A 472 -7.48 7.27 -9.52
CA ASP A 472 -6.93 7.89 -8.29
C ASP A 472 -6.69 6.87 -7.16
N GLY A 473 -6.83 5.56 -7.42
CA GLY A 473 -6.62 4.48 -6.45
C GLY A 473 -7.84 4.12 -5.59
N ALA A 474 -8.89 4.95 -5.56
CA ALA A 474 -10.02 4.73 -4.67
C ALA A 474 -10.97 3.62 -5.13
N PHE A 475 -11.32 2.70 -4.23
CA PHE A 475 -12.36 1.69 -4.49
C PHE A 475 -13.81 2.21 -4.37
N LEU A 476 -14.62 1.92 -5.40
CA LEU A 476 -16.07 2.12 -5.40
C LEU A 476 -16.79 1.17 -4.43
N TRP A 477 -17.79 1.63 -3.67
CA TRP A 477 -18.52 0.79 -2.71
C TRP A 477 -19.46 -0.24 -3.37
N GLU A 478 -20.19 0.18 -4.39
CA GLU A 478 -21.23 -0.58 -5.09
C GLU A 478 -21.15 -0.30 -6.59
N ASP A 479 -21.36 -1.32 -7.43
CA ASP A 479 -21.32 -1.14 -8.88
C ASP A 479 -22.70 -0.70 -9.39
N PRO A 480 -22.83 0.55 -9.89
CA PRO A 480 -24.12 1.03 -10.34
C PRO A 480 -24.45 0.46 -11.72
N THR A 481 -25.64 -0.12 -11.87
CA THR A 481 -26.16 -0.44 -13.21
C THR A 481 -26.38 0.84 -14.02
N ARG A 482 -26.30 0.78 -15.36
CA ARG A 482 -26.64 1.93 -16.23
C ARG A 482 -28.01 2.53 -15.93
N ARG A 483 -28.97 1.69 -15.53
CA ARG A 483 -30.32 2.12 -15.13
C ARG A 483 -30.29 2.93 -13.83
N MET A 484 -29.46 2.54 -12.86
CA MET A 484 -29.27 3.28 -11.61
C MET A 484 -28.64 4.64 -11.88
N LEU A 485 -27.61 4.71 -12.73
CA LEU A 485 -26.97 5.97 -13.12
C LEU A 485 -27.97 6.95 -13.76
N VAL A 486 -28.71 6.51 -14.79
CA VAL A 486 -29.71 7.35 -15.47
C VAL A 486 -30.85 7.74 -14.53
N GLY A 487 -31.28 6.81 -13.67
CA GLY A 487 -32.33 7.07 -12.68
C GLY A 487 -31.90 8.05 -11.59
N ASN A 488 -30.62 8.03 -11.19
CA ASN A 488 -30.08 8.97 -10.22
C ASN A 488 -29.99 10.38 -10.81
N GLU A 489 -29.46 10.52 -12.02
CA GLU A 489 -29.40 11.80 -12.74
C GLU A 489 -30.80 12.44 -12.86
N LEU A 490 -31.81 11.64 -13.17
CA LEU A 490 -33.19 12.10 -13.24
C LEU A 490 -33.74 12.52 -11.86
N ARG A 491 -33.42 11.77 -10.79
CA ARG A 491 -33.86 12.10 -9.42
C ARG A 491 -33.19 13.36 -8.89
N HIS A 492 -31.89 13.52 -9.12
CA HIS A 492 -31.16 14.72 -8.73
C HIS A 492 -31.76 15.97 -9.39
N ARG A 493 -32.02 15.91 -10.71
CA ARG A 493 -32.66 17.00 -11.47
C ARG A 493 -34.11 17.28 -11.05
N LEU A 494 -34.90 16.25 -10.72
CA LEU A 494 -36.35 16.41 -10.48
C LEU A 494 -36.73 16.63 -9.01
N ARG A 495 -35.96 16.08 -8.07
CA ARG A 495 -36.33 16.02 -6.64
C ARG A 495 -35.37 16.77 -5.74
N GLY A 496 -34.21 17.19 -6.23
CA GLY A 496 -33.17 17.79 -5.39
C GLY A 496 -32.79 16.88 -4.22
N GLU A 497 -32.80 15.54 -4.43
CA GLU A 497 -32.34 14.58 -3.44
C GLU A 497 -30.89 14.93 -3.05
N ARG A 498 -30.67 15.17 -1.75
CA ARG A 498 -29.40 15.69 -1.21
C ARG A 498 -28.41 14.60 -0.78
N SER A 499 -28.88 13.37 -0.56
CA SER A 499 -28.00 12.28 -0.16
C SER A 499 -27.35 11.66 -1.39
N PRO A 500 -26.01 11.63 -1.47
CA PRO A 500 -25.31 10.98 -2.56
C PRO A 500 -25.63 9.48 -2.56
N PRO A 501 -25.77 8.85 -3.74
CA PRO A 501 -25.89 7.40 -3.83
C PRO A 501 -24.62 6.70 -3.33
N HIS A 502 -24.75 5.42 -2.96
CA HIS A 502 -23.66 4.66 -2.34
C HIS A 502 -22.40 4.54 -3.22
N TRP A 503 -22.53 4.52 -4.55
CA TRP A 503 -21.39 4.48 -5.47
C TRP A 503 -20.64 5.82 -5.58
N GLU A 504 -21.18 6.90 -5.01
CA GLU A 504 -20.48 8.19 -4.89
C GLU A 504 -19.78 8.33 -3.54
N LEU A 505 -19.89 7.34 -2.64
CA LEU A 505 -19.20 7.31 -1.34
C LEU A 505 -17.95 6.44 -1.46
N LEU A 506 -16.78 7.07 -1.28
CA LEU A 506 -15.47 6.43 -1.30
C LEU A 506 -15.00 6.27 0.15
N TYR A 507 -14.86 5.03 0.61
CA TYR A 507 -14.51 4.73 2.00
C TYR A 507 -13.03 4.43 2.14
N GLU A 508 -12.44 4.94 3.22
CA GLU A 508 -11.07 4.57 3.57
C GLU A 508 -10.95 3.09 3.94
N CYS A 509 -11.91 2.56 4.71
CA CYS A 509 -11.84 1.16 5.13
C CYS A 509 -11.83 0.18 3.95
N HIS A 510 -12.33 0.56 2.77
CA HIS A 510 -12.24 -0.27 1.57
C HIS A 510 -10.82 -0.41 1.02
N GLN A 511 -9.99 0.63 1.19
CA GLN A 511 -8.60 0.60 0.79
C GLN A 511 -7.83 -0.35 1.71
N THR A 512 -7.97 -0.18 3.03
CA THR A 512 -7.31 -1.06 4.01
C THR A 512 -7.82 -2.49 3.94
N PHE A 513 -9.09 -2.69 3.57
CA PHE A 513 -9.63 -4.02 3.28
C PHE A 513 -8.96 -4.72 2.11
N PHE A 514 -8.65 -3.98 1.06
CA PHE A 514 -7.90 -4.51 -0.07
C PHE A 514 -6.46 -4.85 0.30
N VAL A 515 -5.75 -3.96 1.01
CA VAL A 515 -4.37 -4.21 1.48
C VAL A 515 -4.28 -5.48 2.33
N ASN A 516 -5.19 -5.63 3.30
CA ASN A 516 -5.27 -6.84 4.12
C ASN A 516 -5.54 -8.10 3.27
N ALA A 517 -6.39 -8.02 2.24
CA ALA A 517 -6.66 -9.15 1.35
C ALA A 517 -5.43 -9.54 0.52
N VAL A 518 -4.69 -8.56 -0.01
CA VAL A 518 -3.46 -8.77 -0.77
C VAL A 518 -2.38 -9.41 0.11
N ALA A 519 -2.22 -8.92 1.36
CA ALA A 519 -1.27 -9.49 2.31
C ALA A 519 -1.52 -11.00 2.56
N HIS A 520 -2.79 -11.37 2.83
CA HIS A 520 -3.15 -12.80 2.99
C HIS A 520 -3.00 -13.59 1.69
N TYR A 521 -3.25 -12.99 0.52
CA TYR A 521 -3.02 -13.64 -0.78
C TYR A 521 -1.53 -13.94 -1.02
N TYR A 522 -0.64 -13.01 -0.72
CA TYR A 522 0.80 -13.22 -0.81
C TYR A 522 1.28 -14.28 0.17
N ALA A 523 0.86 -14.21 1.43
CA ALA A 523 1.20 -15.21 2.45
C ALA A 523 0.72 -16.62 2.05
N ALA A 524 -0.43 -16.73 1.38
CA ALA A 524 -0.97 -17.98 0.85
C ALA A 524 -0.22 -18.53 -0.39
N GLY A 525 0.81 -17.83 -0.89
CA GLY A 525 1.60 -18.23 -2.05
C GLY A 525 1.08 -17.71 -3.39
N GLY A 526 0.27 -16.65 -3.38
CA GLY A 526 -0.15 -15.95 -4.58
C GLY A 526 1.02 -15.47 -5.43
N GLU A 527 0.89 -15.48 -6.77
CA GLU A 527 1.97 -15.17 -7.71
C GLU A 527 1.86 -13.80 -8.41
N LYS A 528 0.66 -13.25 -8.51
CA LYS A 528 0.42 -11.97 -9.18
C LYS A 528 0.84 -10.81 -8.27
N ASN A 529 1.56 -9.83 -8.82
CA ASN A 529 1.99 -8.64 -8.07
C ASN A 529 0.90 -7.54 -8.15
N TYR A 530 0.42 -7.11 -6.98
CA TYR A 530 -0.54 -6.05 -6.72
C TYR A 530 0.07 -4.84 -5.98
N ASP A 531 1.40 -4.73 -5.91
CA ASP A 531 2.10 -3.75 -5.07
C ASP A 531 1.80 -2.30 -5.49
N ARG A 532 1.64 -2.08 -6.80
CA ARG A 532 1.18 -0.79 -7.35
C ARG A 532 -0.23 -0.47 -6.85
N GLU A 533 -1.15 -1.40 -6.98
CA GLU A 533 -2.55 -1.24 -6.58
C GLU A 533 -2.68 -1.01 -5.06
N VAL A 534 -1.83 -1.66 -4.25
CA VAL A 534 -1.70 -1.38 -2.82
C VAL A 534 -1.18 0.04 -2.59
N GLY A 535 -0.14 0.45 -3.32
CA GLY A 535 0.40 1.80 -3.28
C GLY A 535 -0.62 2.87 -3.65
N ASP A 536 -1.39 2.67 -4.73
CA ASP A 536 -2.43 3.60 -5.20
C ASP A 536 -3.58 3.68 -4.17
N ALA A 537 -4.03 2.55 -3.63
CA ALA A 537 -5.09 2.51 -2.61
C ALA A 537 -4.70 3.21 -1.32
N MET A 538 -3.45 3.02 -0.86
CA MET A 538 -2.92 3.75 0.30
C MET A 538 -2.70 5.22 -0.05
N GLY A 539 -2.10 5.52 -1.20
CA GLY A 539 -1.88 6.86 -1.70
C GLY A 539 -3.15 7.71 -1.63
N TRP A 540 -4.29 7.18 -2.07
CA TRP A 540 -5.57 7.89 -1.99
C TRP A 540 -5.99 8.33 -0.57
N ILE A 541 -5.58 7.62 0.49
CA ILE A 541 -5.87 8.01 1.87
C ILE A 541 -5.10 9.29 2.25
N TYR A 542 -3.91 9.47 1.69
CA TYR A 542 -2.92 10.46 2.11
C TYR A 542 -2.65 11.55 1.07
N ASP A 543 -3.08 11.37 -0.17
CA ASP A 543 -2.84 12.31 -1.27
C ASP A 543 -3.63 13.60 -1.04
N ASP A 544 -2.97 14.71 -1.35
CA ASP A 544 -3.46 16.08 -1.23
C ASP A 544 -3.93 16.66 -2.58
N SER A 545 -3.87 15.88 -3.67
CA SER A 545 -4.02 16.35 -5.05
C SER A 545 -5.33 17.10 -5.35
N ASP A 546 -6.41 16.82 -4.60
CA ASP A 546 -7.74 17.43 -4.76
C ASP A 546 -8.30 18.08 -3.46
N GLY A 547 -7.48 18.20 -2.41
CA GLY A 547 -7.90 18.69 -1.09
C GLY A 547 -7.01 18.13 0.01
N PRO A 548 -7.18 18.51 1.29
CA PRO A 548 -6.38 17.95 2.38
C PRO A 548 -6.59 16.43 2.50
N SER A 549 -5.54 15.70 2.84
CA SER A 549 -5.57 14.26 3.06
C SER A 549 -6.66 13.85 4.05
N LEU A 550 -7.15 12.61 3.96
CA LEU A 550 -8.19 12.14 4.89
C LEU A 550 -7.69 12.11 6.33
N VAL A 551 -6.38 11.95 6.54
CA VAL A 551 -5.75 11.98 7.87
C VAL A 551 -5.74 13.40 8.43
N ASP A 552 -5.34 14.39 7.63
CA ASP A 552 -5.30 15.79 8.05
C ASP A 552 -6.70 16.35 8.29
N GLN A 553 -7.66 15.99 7.42
CA GLN A 553 -9.07 16.33 7.60
C GLN A 553 -9.65 15.86 8.93
N SER A 554 -9.19 14.71 9.43
CA SER A 554 -9.74 14.13 10.67
C SER A 554 -9.20 14.83 11.92
N GLY A 555 -7.93 15.25 11.89
CA GLY A 555 -7.19 15.71 13.07
C GLY A 555 -6.98 14.65 14.16
N LEU A 556 -7.27 13.38 13.89
CA LEU A 556 -7.16 12.27 14.85
C LEU A 556 -5.84 11.49 14.73
N GLY A 557 -5.06 11.72 13.67
CA GLY A 557 -3.93 10.87 13.29
C GLY A 557 -4.35 9.58 12.56
N VAL A 558 -5.63 9.45 12.22
CA VAL A 558 -6.21 8.38 11.40
C VAL A 558 -7.13 9.00 10.36
N PRO A 559 -7.36 8.37 9.21
CA PRO A 559 -8.18 8.98 8.16
C PRO A 559 -9.66 9.14 8.55
N THR A 560 -10.34 10.14 8.00
CA THR A 560 -11.81 10.23 8.03
C THR A 560 -12.43 8.96 7.41
N ARG A 561 -13.70 8.69 7.74
CA ARG A 561 -14.38 7.44 7.33
C ARG A 561 -14.50 7.31 5.81
N PHE A 562 -14.85 8.39 5.15
CA PHE A 562 -15.17 8.43 3.73
C PHE A 562 -15.10 9.86 3.22
N GLN A 563 -15.02 10.00 1.90
CA GLN A 563 -15.36 11.22 1.18
C GLN A 563 -16.29 10.89 0.01
N THR A 564 -17.09 11.84 -0.43
CA THR A 564 -17.84 11.71 -1.67
C THR A 564 -16.92 11.92 -2.87
N ALA A 565 -17.36 11.52 -4.07
CA ALA A 565 -16.61 11.76 -5.32
C ALA A 565 -16.39 13.26 -5.63
N ASP A 566 -17.13 14.17 -4.97
CA ASP A 566 -16.95 15.63 -5.01
C ASP A 566 -16.22 16.18 -3.77
N GLY A 567 -15.59 15.34 -2.94
CA GLY A 567 -14.72 15.73 -1.82
C GLY A 567 -15.44 16.08 -0.51
N ARG A 568 -16.75 15.85 -0.39
CA ARG A 568 -17.52 16.16 0.82
C ARG A 568 -17.48 15.03 1.84
N ILE A 569 -17.47 15.41 3.12
CA ILE A 569 -17.50 14.48 4.26
C ILE A 569 -18.82 14.60 5.06
N ASP A 570 -19.71 15.52 4.68
CA ASP A 570 -20.91 15.90 5.45
C ASP A 570 -22.18 15.11 5.08
N VAL A 571 -22.11 13.78 5.04
CA VAL A 571 -23.27 12.95 4.64
C VAL A 571 -24.08 12.47 5.85
N PRO A 572 -25.40 12.79 5.93
CA PRO A 572 -26.24 12.39 7.05
C PRO A 572 -26.20 10.88 7.32
N GLY A 573 -25.91 10.50 8.56
CA GLY A 573 -25.79 9.11 9.00
C GLY A 573 -24.45 8.44 8.68
N GLN A 574 -23.49 9.17 8.09
CA GLN A 574 -22.12 8.70 7.87
C GLN A 574 -21.07 9.52 8.65
N THR A 575 -21.50 10.51 9.43
CA THR A 575 -20.63 11.43 10.18
C THR A 575 -20.09 10.81 11.48
N PHE A 576 -19.37 9.70 11.36
CA PHE A 576 -18.67 9.04 12.45
C PHE A 576 -17.40 8.31 11.94
N LYS A 577 -16.47 7.98 12.84
CA LYS A 577 -15.36 7.04 12.59
C LYS A 577 -15.51 5.86 13.54
N GLY A 578 -15.54 4.64 13.00
CA GLY A 578 -15.69 3.41 13.77
C GLY A 578 -14.36 2.83 14.24
N ALA A 579 -14.32 2.25 15.45
CA ALA A 579 -13.13 1.56 15.94
C ALA A 579 -12.70 0.39 15.03
N TYR A 580 -13.64 -0.31 14.38
CA TYR A 580 -13.29 -1.39 13.44
C TYR A 580 -12.48 -0.90 12.23
N GLU A 581 -12.75 0.32 11.77
CA GLU A 581 -12.06 0.91 10.61
C GLU A 581 -10.62 1.19 10.98
N VAL A 582 -10.41 1.74 12.18
CA VAL A 582 -9.06 1.94 12.73
C VAL A 582 -8.38 0.60 13.01
N GLY A 583 -9.11 -0.43 13.46
CA GLY A 583 -8.60 -1.79 13.60
C GLY A 583 -8.08 -2.40 12.30
N SER A 584 -8.86 -2.28 11.23
CA SER A 584 -8.47 -2.70 9.88
C SER A 584 -7.25 -1.93 9.38
N TYR A 585 -7.21 -0.62 9.64
CA TYR A 585 -6.10 0.25 9.29
C TYR A 585 -4.81 -0.15 10.03
N VAL A 586 -4.88 -0.44 11.33
CA VAL A 586 -3.76 -0.99 12.12
C VAL A 586 -3.26 -2.30 11.52
N ALA A 587 -4.16 -3.22 11.14
CA ALA A 587 -3.78 -4.47 10.49
C ALA A 587 -3.07 -4.23 9.15
N ALA A 588 -3.61 -3.35 8.29
CA ALA A 588 -3.04 -3.04 6.99
C ALA A 588 -1.66 -2.38 7.11
N LEU A 589 -1.52 -1.41 8.02
CA LEU A 589 -0.25 -0.76 8.30
C LEU A 589 0.78 -1.74 8.90
N THR A 590 0.34 -2.66 9.75
CA THR A 590 1.22 -3.74 10.25
C THR A 590 1.71 -4.62 9.10
N HIS A 591 0.84 -5.02 8.17
CA HIS A 591 1.25 -5.81 7.02
C HIS A 591 2.23 -5.06 6.12
N LEU A 592 1.98 -3.77 5.89
CA LEU A 592 2.87 -2.91 5.13
C LEU A 592 4.22 -2.79 5.84
N VAL A 593 4.28 -2.35 7.09
CA VAL A 593 5.54 -2.16 7.83
C VAL A 593 6.38 -3.44 7.90
N THR A 594 5.74 -4.60 8.08
CA THR A 594 6.43 -5.91 8.15
C THR A 594 6.78 -6.51 6.79
N GLY A 595 6.32 -5.91 5.68
CA GLY A 595 6.60 -6.38 4.32
C GLY A 595 5.78 -7.60 3.88
N THR A 596 4.71 -7.93 4.61
CA THR A 596 3.81 -9.03 4.23
C THR A 596 2.78 -8.64 3.17
N ALA A 597 2.62 -7.34 2.89
CA ALA A 597 1.80 -6.79 1.81
C ALA A 597 2.61 -6.34 0.59
N GLU A 598 3.80 -6.93 0.37
CA GLU A 598 4.75 -6.60 -0.69
C GLU A 598 5.33 -7.91 -1.24
N ARG A 599 5.67 -7.96 -2.53
CA ARG A 599 6.19 -9.17 -3.18
C ARG A 599 7.64 -9.04 -3.61
#